data_AF-A0A3Q4MYR8-F1
#
_entry.id   AF-A0A3Q4MYR8-F1
#
_cell.length_a   1.000
_cell.length_b   1.000
_cell.length_c   1.000
_cell.angle_alpha   90.00
_cell.angle_beta   90.00
_cell.angle_gamma   90.00
#
_symmetry.space_group_name_H-M   'P 1'
#
loop_
_entity.id
_entity.type
_entity.pdbx_description
1 polymer ?
#
loop_
_entity_poly.entity_id
_entity_poly.type
_entity_poly.pdbx_seq_one_letter_code
_entity_poly.pdbx_strand_id
1 'polypeptide(L)' 'MVPGKPMCVESFSQYPPLGRFAVRDMRQTVAVGVIKSVEKKVASGGKVTKSAQKADKKK' A
#
# COMPACT_ATOMS: atom_id res chain seq x y z
N MET A 1 -12.01 1.94 7.06
CA MET A 1 -11.17 0.83 7.59
C MET A 1 -9.79 1.41 7.88
N VAL A 2 -9.30 1.28 9.12
CA VAL A 2 -7.97 1.78 9.52
C VAL A 2 -7.07 0.57 9.78
N PRO A 3 -5.91 0.46 9.10
CA PRO A 3 -5.01 -0.66 9.32
C PRO A 3 -4.29 -0.52 10.68
N GLY A 4 -4.20 -1.62 11.44
CA GLY A 4 -3.47 -1.63 12.73
C GLY A 4 -1.94 -1.69 12.60
N LYS A 5 -1.42 -2.01 11.40
CA LYS A 5 0.01 -2.02 11.07
C LYS A 5 0.25 -1.23 9.78
N PRO A 6 1.44 -0.64 9.57
CA PRO A 6 1.78 0.01 8.31
C PRO A 6 1.54 -0.92 7.12
N MET A 7 0.73 -0.48 6.16
CA MET A 7 0.29 -1.27 5.02
C MET A 7 0.23 -0.36 3.78
N CYS A 8 0.70 -0.87 2.64
CA CYS A 8 0.58 -0.20 1.36
C CYS A 8 -0.57 -0.85 0.58
N VAL A 9 -1.59 -0.06 0.27
CA VAL A 9 -2.73 -0.45 -0.56
C VAL A 9 -3.03 0.67 -1.56
N GLU A 10 -3.64 0.31 -2.69
CA GLU A 10 -3.96 1.25 -3.75
C GLU A 10 -5.43 1.13 -4.17
N SER A 11 -5.94 2.14 -4.87
CA SER A 11 -7.29 2.07 -5.43
C SER A 11 -7.38 0.98 -6.50
N PHE A 12 -8.51 0.28 -6.54
CA PHE A 12 -8.75 -0.80 -7.50
C PHE A 12 -8.69 -0.32 -8.96
N SER A 13 -9.12 0.92 -9.23
CA SER A 13 -9.09 1.50 -10.57
C SER A 13 -7.67 1.79 -11.08
N GLN A 14 -6.74 2.13 -10.19
CA GLN A 14 -5.35 2.42 -10.57
C GLN A 14 -4.50 1.14 -10.58
N TYR A 15 -4.61 0.34 -9.53
CA TYR A 15 -3.83 -0.88 -9.36
C TYR A 15 -4.75 -2.04 -8.92
N PRO A 16 -5.44 -2.70 -9.87
CA PRO A 16 -6.41 -3.75 -9.57
C PRO A 16 -5.89 -4.89 -8.67
N PRO A 17 -4.63 -5.34 -8.77
CA PRO A 17 -4.09 -6.36 -7.88
C PRO A 17 -3.95 -5.91 -6.42
N LEU A 18 -3.63 -4.63 -6.18
CA LEU A 18 -3.43 -4.07 -4.84
C LEU A 18 -4.73 -3.57 -4.18
N GLY A 19 -5.79 -3.39 -4.97
CA GLY A 19 -7.08 -2.93 -4.52
C GLY A 19 -8.06 -4.04 -4.11
N ARG A 20 -7.71 -5.32 -4.24
CA ARG A 20 -8.55 -6.46 -3.82
C ARG A 20 -8.12 -6.96 -2.46
N PHE A 21 -9.05 -7.23 -1.56
CA PHE A 21 -8.74 -7.80 -0.25
C PHE A 21 -9.76 -8.85 0.18
N ALA A 22 -9.29 -9.78 1.03
CA ALA A 22 -10.10 -10.77 1.70
C ALA A 22 -10.05 -10.51 3.21
N VAL A 23 -11.20 -10.55 3.86
CA VAL A 23 -11.30 -10.48 5.33
C VAL A 23 -11.37 -11.91 5.84
N ARG A 24 -10.45 -12.27 6.74
CA ARG A 24 -10.37 -13.61 7.32
C ARG A 24 -10.58 -13.55 8.82
N ASP A 25 -11.40 -14.46 9.32
CA ASP A 25 -11.53 -14.75 10.74
C ASP A 25 -11.47 -16.27 10.94
N MET A 26 -10.74 -16.72 11.96
CA MET A 26 -10.55 -18.15 12.28
C MET A 26 -10.37 -19.09 11.07
N ARG A 27 -9.34 -18.84 10.23
CA ARG A 27 -9.01 -19.59 9.00
C ARG A 27 -10.05 -19.52 7.87
N GLN A 28 -11.23 -18.97 8.10
CA GLN A 28 -12.30 -18.81 7.12
C GLN A 28 -12.28 -17.42 6.50
N THR A 29 -12.85 -17.28 5.31
CA THR A 29 -13.03 -15.98 4.64
C THR A 29 -14.43 -15.47 4.95
N VAL A 30 -14.52 -14.37 5.71
CA VAL A 30 -15.80 -13.79 6.13
C VAL A 30 -16.33 -12.74 5.16
N ALA A 31 -15.43 -12.09 4.39
CA ALA A 31 -15.83 -11.13 3.36
C ALA A 31 -14.74 -10.96 2.29
N VAL A 32 -15.15 -10.43 1.14
CA VAL A 32 -14.26 -9.97 0.05
C VAL A 32 -14.64 -8.54 -0.34
N GLY A 33 -13.66 -7.74 -0.76
CA GLY A 33 -13.91 -6.35 -1.11
C GLY A 33 -12.88 -5.75 -2.07
N VAL A 34 -13.25 -4.58 -2.60
CA VAL A 34 -12.39 -3.74 -3.46
C VAL A 34 -12.24 -2.34 -2.86
N ILE A 35 -11.05 -1.77 -3.00
CA ILE A 35 -10.71 -0.44 -2.47
C ILE A 35 -11.11 0.63 -3.49
N LYS A 36 -12.01 1.53 -3.08
CA LYS A 36 -12.49 2.64 -3.93
C LYS A 36 -11.52 3.82 -3.93
N SER A 37 -11.07 4.25 -2.76
CA SER A 37 -10.14 5.35 -2.56
C SER A 37 -9.18 5.05 -1.42
N VAL A 38 -8.00 5.66 -1.46
CA VAL A 38 -6.97 5.56 -0.43
C VAL A 38 -6.49 6.97 -0.11
N GLU A 39 -6.53 7.34 1.16
CA GLU A 39 -5.83 8.53 1.66
C GLU A 39 -4.38 8.14 1.96
N LYS A 40 -3.45 8.62 1.14
CA LYS A 40 -2.03 8.26 1.27
C LYS A 40 -1.44 8.99 2.47
N LYS A 41 -0.83 8.22 3.37
CA LYS A 41 -0.06 8.81 4.48
C LYS A 41 1.05 9.69 3.89
N VAL A 42 1.21 10.89 4.46
CA VAL A 42 2.30 11.81 4.09
C VAL A 42 3.63 11.05 4.20
N ALA A 43 4.38 11.03 3.11
CA ALA A 43 5.64 10.30 3.05
C ALA A 43 6.63 10.88 4.06
N SER A 44 6.88 10.16 5.15
CA SER A 44 8.08 10.38 5.95
C SER A 44 9.24 9.82 5.14
N GLY A 45 10.13 10.69 4.66
CA GLY A 45 11.27 10.31 3.81
C GLY A 45 11.98 9.07 4.37
N GLY A 46 11.83 7.94 3.68
CA GLY A 46 12.48 6.70 4.06
C GLY A 46 14.00 6.83 3.99
N LYS A 47 14.72 5.92 4.65
CA LYS A 47 16.18 5.90 4.60
C LYS A 47 16.66 5.72 3.15
N VAL A 48 17.22 6.78 2.57
CA VAL A 48 17.75 6.75 1.19
C VAL A 48 19.12 6.08 1.19
N THR A 49 19.33 5.16 0.26
CA THR A 49 20.63 4.48 0.10
C THR A 49 21.63 5.37 -0.65
N LYS A 50 22.93 5.18 -0.39
CA LYS A 50 23.99 5.93 -1.07
C LYS A 50 23.98 5.74 -2.59
N SER A 51 23.52 4.59 -3.07
CA SER A 51 23.35 4.32 -4.51
C SER A 51 22.18 5.12 -5.11
N ALA A 52 21.04 5.21 -4.42
CA ALA A 52 19.90 6.02 -4.86
C ALA A 52 20.28 7.51 -4.97
N GLN A 53 20.98 8.05 -3.96
CA GLN A 53 21.47 9.43 -4.01
C GLN A 53 22.42 9.72 -5.18
N LYS A 54 23.24 8.74 -5.57
CA LYS A 54 24.13 8.86 -6.73
C LYS A 54 23.36 8.80 -8.06
N ALA A 55 22.31 7.99 -8.14
CA ALA A 55 21.47 7.88 -9.33
C ALA A 55 20.64 9.15 -9.56
N ASP A 56 20.03 9.70 -8.50
CA ASP A 56 19.25 10.93 -8.61
C ASP A 56 20.10 12.14 -9.03
N LYS A 57 21.35 12.23 -8.57
CA LYS A 57 22.28 13.31 -8.96
C LYS A 57 22.82 13.20 -10.40
N LYS A 58 22.67 12.04 -11.05
CA LYS A 58 23.10 11.82 -12.44
C LYS A 58 21.97 12.07 -13.44
N LYS A 59 20.75 12.26 -12.94
CA LYS A 59 19.59 12.70 -13.71
C LYS A 59 19.56 14.22 -13.80
#